data_AF-A0A933EGX0-F1
#
_entry.id   AF-A0A933EGX0-F1
#
_cell.length_a   1.000
_cell.length_b   1.000
_cell.length_c   1.000
_cell.angle_alpha   90.00
_cell.angle_beta   90.00
_cell.angle_gamma   90.00
#
_symmetry.space_group_name_H-M   'P 1'
#
loop_
_entity.id
_entity.type
_entity.pdbx_description
1 polymer ?
#
loop_
_entity_poly.entity_id
_entity_poly.type
_entity_poly.pdbx_seq_one_letter_code
_entity_poly.pdbx_strand_id
1 'polypeptide(L)' 'MEEKTTSESIVSGRTYGAFRCLNCFVRISAPRGAKSHKCPNCGFEWRIYWVHPDMPRIRGPVWDVNKKLADDAED' A
#
# COMPACT_ATOMS: atom_id res chain seq x y z
N MET A 1 -10.91 26.42 -19.49
CA MET A 1 -10.38 25.13 -19.01
C MET A 1 -9.13 24.86 -19.82
N GLU A 2 -7.95 24.99 -19.22
CA GLU A 2 -6.69 24.68 -19.92
C GLU A 2 -6.64 23.18 -20.21
N GLU A 3 -6.48 22.83 -21.49
CA GLU A 3 -6.19 21.47 -21.94
C GLU A 3 -4.77 21.11 -21.48
N LYS A 4 -4.67 20.17 -20.54
CA LYS A 4 -3.38 19.63 -20.10
C LYS A 4 -2.73 18.93 -21.28
N THR A 5 -1.45 19.19 -21.49
CA THR A 5 -0.67 18.45 -22.48
C THR A 5 -0.66 16.96 -22.15
N THR A 6 -0.45 16.11 -23.17
CA THR A 6 -0.32 14.66 -23.00
C THR A 6 0.71 14.31 -21.93
N SER A 7 1.84 15.02 -21.91
CA SER A 7 2.91 14.84 -20.93
C SER A 7 2.46 15.11 -19.49
N GLU A 8 1.71 16.20 -19.26
CA GLU A 8 1.20 16.55 -17.93
C GLU A 8 0.16 15.56 -17.41
N SER A 9 -0.69 15.06 -18.31
CA SER A 9 -1.68 14.03 -17.98
C SER A 9 -1.02 12.74 -17.49
N ILE A 10 0.08 12.31 -18.13
CA ILE A 10 0.83 11.11 -17.75
C ILE A 10 1.53 11.30 -16.40
N VAL A 11 2.12 12.48 -16.14
CA VAL A 11 2.81 12.77 -14.88
C VAL A 11 1.82 12.78 -13.70
N SER A 12 0.62 13.35 -13.90
CA SER A 12 -0.41 13.42 -12.86
C SER A 12 -0.90 12.05 -12.38
N GLY A 13 -0.80 11.01 -13.21
CA GLY A 13 -1.18 9.64 -12.85
C GLY A 13 -0.14 8.88 -12.02
N ARG A 14 1.06 9.44 -11.80
CA ARG A 14 2.11 8.75 -11.05
C ARG A 14 1.78 8.72 -9.55
N THR A 15 1.70 7.51 -9.01
CA THR A 15 1.38 7.27 -7.60
C THR A 15 2.64 6.95 -6.82
N TYR A 16 3.49 7.96 -6.66
CA TYR A 16 4.67 7.89 -5.79
C TYR A 16 4.23 7.65 -4.33
N GLY A 17 4.98 6.85 -3.58
CA GLY A 17 4.69 6.56 -2.18
C GLY A 17 3.55 5.55 -1.93
N ALA A 18 2.88 5.04 -2.97
CA ALA A 18 1.78 4.10 -2.82
C ALA A 18 2.13 2.71 -3.38
N PHE A 19 1.58 1.68 -2.75
CA PHE A 19 1.68 0.29 -3.20
C PHE A 19 0.32 -0.39 -3.16
N ARG A 20 0.17 -1.53 -3.86
CA ARG A 20 -1.07 -2.31 -3.81
C ARG A 20 -0.98 -3.35 -2.70
N CYS A 21 -2.06 -3.48 -1.92
CA CYS A 21 -2.22 -4.60 -1.00
C CYS A 21 -2.17 -5.92 -1.79
N LEU A 22 -1.41 -6.91 -1.31
CA LEU A 22 -1.33 -8.22 -1.98
C LEU A 22 -2.52 -9.13 -1.67
N ASN A 23 -3.41 -8.72 -0.75
CA ASN A 23 -4.65 -9.45 -0.44
C ASN A 23 -5.85 -8.90 -1.25
N CYS A 24 -6.18 -7.61 -1.12
CA CYS A 24 -7.35 -7.01 -1.78
C CYS A 24 -7.04 -6.12 -2.99
N PHE A 25 -5.76 -5.99 -3.40
CA PHE A 25 -5.31 -5.22 -4.57
C PHE A 25 -5.59 -3.70 -4.57
N VAL A 26 -6.21 -3.17 -3.52
CA VAL A 26 -6.42 -1.74 -3.34
C VAL A 26 -5.08 -1.04 -3.12
N ARG A 27 -4.96 0.17 -3.69
CA ARG A 27 -3.78 1.02 -3.54
C ARG A 27 -3.82 1.71 -2.17
N ILE A 28 -2.73 1.59 -1.42
CA ILE A 28 -2.56 2.16 -0.08
C ILE A 28 -1.25 2.95 -0.01
N SER A 29 -1.24 4.01 0.80
CA SER A 29 -0.07 4.87 1.02
C SER A 29 0.36 4.72 2.47
N ALA A 30 1.59 4.25 2.69
CA ALA A 30 2.14 4.13 4.04
C ALA A 30 2.87 5.41 4.44
N PRO A 31 2.91 5.75 5.74
CA PRO A 31 3.73 6.84 6.25
C PRO A 31 5.21 6.61 5.92
N ARG A 32 5.93 7.67 5.52
CA ARG A 32 7.36 7.59 5.17
C ARG A 32 8.15 6.90 6.29
N GLY A 33 8.92 5.87 5.95
CA GLY A 33 9.77 5.15 6.90
C GLY A 33 9.04 4.17 7.83
N ALA A 34 7.72 3.98 7.69
CA ALA A 34 6.98 2.99 8.47
C ALA A 34 7.51 1.56 8.21
N LYS A 35 7.76 0.79 9.27
CA LYS A 35 8.24 -0.61 9.17
C LYS A 35 7.12 -1.61 8.91
N SER A 36 5.91 -1.28 9.34
CA SER A 36 4.70 -2.02 9.01
C SER A 36 3.54 -1.06 8.73
N HIS A 37 2.54 -1.53 7.99
CA HIS A 37 1.32 -0.77 7.75
C HIS A 37 0.15 -1.73 7.51
N LYS A 38 -0.99 -1.40 8.11
CA LYS A 38 -2.25 -2.12 7.92
C LYS A 38 -3.00 -1.58 6.72
N CYS A 39 -3.55 -2.48 5.93
CA CYS A 39 -4.45 -2.11 4.85
C CYS A 39 -5.78 -1.63 5.46
N PRO A 40 -6.21 -0.38 5.21
CA PRO A 40 -7.47 0.14 5.76
C PRO A 40 -8.71 -0.56 5.17
N ASN A 41 -8.57 -1.26 4.04
CA ASN A 41 -9.69 -1.95 3.40
C ASN A 41 -9.94 -3.37 3.92
N CYS A 42 -8.87 -4.15 4.15
CA CYS A 42 -9.00 -5.57 4.51
C CYS A 42 -8.32 -5.94 5.84
N GLY A 43 -7.80 -4.97 6.58
CA GLY A 43 -7.18 -5.21 7.89
C GLY A 43 -5.79 -5.85 7.87
N PHE A 44 -5.38 -6.50 6.77
CA PHE A 44 -4.08 -7.16 6.66
C PHE A 44 -2.91 -6.23 6.94
N GLU A 45 -1.98 -6.69 7.77
CA GLU A 45 -0.74 -6.00 8.07
C GLU A 45 0.42 -6.50 7.20
N TRP A 46 1.14 -5.54 6.62
CA TRP A 46 2.29 -5.78 5.77
C TRP A 46 3.55 -5.18 6.39
N ARG A 47 4.65 -5.92 6.32
CA ARG A 47 5.99 -5.40 6.58
C ARG A 47 6.46 -4.62 5.36
N ILE A 48 6.90 -3.39 5.59
CA ILE A 48 7.33 -2.47 4.55
C ILE A 48 8.84 -2.27 4.62
N TYR A 49 9.45 -2.21 3.45
CA TYR A 49 10.81 -1.78 3.24
C TYR A 49 10.85 -0.59 2.28
N TRP A 50 11.71 0.38 2.57
CA TRP A 50 11.84 1.60 1.81
C TRP A 50 13.16 1.58 1.06
N VAL A 51 13.11 1.53 -0.28
CA VAL A 51 14.30 1.72 -1.13
C VAL A 51 14.65 3.21 -1.20
N HIS A 52 13.62 4.06 -1.19
CA HIS A 52 13.66 5.52 -1.13
C HIS A 52 12.52 5.98 -0.22
N PRO A 53 12.57 7.16 0.43
CA PRO A 53 11.47 7.69 1.24
C PRO A 53 10.09 7.76 0.55
N ASP A 54 10.06 7.73 -0.77
CA ASP A 54 8.84 7.77 -1.61
C ASP A 54 8.57 6.44 -2.34
N MET A 55 9.33 5.39 -2.05
CA MET A 55 9.23 4.10 -2.72
C MET A 55 9.12 2.94 -1.70
N PRO A 56 7.93 2.76 -1.10
CA PRO A 56 7.67 1.62 -0.24
C PRO A 56 7.54 0.34 -1.07
N ARG A 57 8.05 -0.76 -0.53
CA ARG A 57 7.87 -2.12 -1.03
C ARG A 57 7.40 -3.04 0.08
N ILE A 58 6.51 -3.97 -0.23
CA ILE A 58 6.11 -5.03 0.70
C ILE A 58 7.26 -6.05 0.79
N ARG A 59 7.67 -6.37 2.02
CA ARG A 59 8.58 -7.50 2.30
C ARG A 59 7.82 -8.81 2.53
N GLY A 60 6.64 -8.72 3.12
CA GLY A 60 5.79 -9.87 3.39
C GLY A 60 4.71 -9.53 4.42
N PRO A 61 3.76 -10.45 4.65
CA PRO A 61 2.74 -10.28 5.68
C PRO A 61 3.35 -10.31 7.08
N VAL A 62 2.64 -9.73 8.04
CA VAL A 62 2.81 -10.00 9.48
C VAL A 62 1.86 -11.14 9.84
N TRP A 63 2.40 -12.36 9.91
CA TRP A 63 1.59 -13.57 10.08
C TRP A 63 0.81 -13.58 11.40
N ASP A 64 1.39 -13.09 12.51
CA ASP A 64 0.73 -13.07 13.82
C ASP A 64 -0.57 -12.24 13.84
N VAL A 65 -0.64 -11.18 13.04
CA VAL A 65 -1.80 -10.29 12.95
C VAL A 65 -2.80 -10.85 11.94
N ASN A 66 -2.31 -11.30 10.79
CA ASN A 66 -3.19 -11.76 9.71
C ASN A 66 -3.83 -13.11 10.02
N LYS A 67 -3.18 -13.97 10.81
CA LYS A 67 -3.76 -15.23 11.26
C LYS A 67 -4.98 -14.99 12.14
N LYS A 68 -4.87 -14.09 13.13
CA LYS A 68 -6.01 -13.69 13.96
C LYS A 68 -7.16 -13.12 13.15
N LEU A 69 -6.84 -12.24 12.20
CA LEU A 69 -7.83 -11.68 11.27
C LEU A 69 -8.54 -12.72 10.38
N ALA A 70 -7.86 -13.82 10.05
CA ALA A 70 -8.46 -14.92 9.31
C ALA A 70 -9.36 -15.76 10.22
N ASP A 71 -8.86 -16.12 11.41
CA ASP A 71 -9.63 -16.87 12.42
C ASP A 71 -10.91 -16.10 12.82
N ASP A 72 -10.82 -14.78 13.02
CA ASP A 72 -11.95 -13.89 13.36
C ASP A 72 -12.97 -13.73 12.21
N ALA A 73 -12.61 -14.08 10.97
CA ALA A 73 -13.50 -14.00 9.81
C ALA A 73 -14.26 -15.31 9.52
N GLU A 74 -13.86 -16.40 10.19
CA GLU A 74 -14.48 -17.73 10.05
C GLU A 74 -15.61 -17.98 11.08
N ASP A 75 -15.70 -17.19 12.15
CA ASP A 75 -16.81 -17.14 13.12
C ASP A 75 -17.94 -16.19 12.68
#